data_AF-A0A1J4K4X4-F1
#
_entry.id   AF-A0A1J4K4X4-F1
#
_cell.length_a   1.000
_cell.length_b   1.000
_cell.length_c   1.000
_cell.angle_alpha   90.00
_cell.angle_beta   90.00
_cell.angle_gamma   90.00
#
_symmetry.space_group_name_H-M   'P 1'
#
loop_
_entity.id
_entity.type
_entity.pdbx_description
1 polymer ?
#
loop_
_entity_poly.entity_id
_entity_poly.type
_entity_poly.pdbx_seq_one_letter_code
_entity_poly.pdbx_strand_id
1 'polypeptide(L)'
;MNLLWDELKTHIEPSEVDHYARAIGIAKITRNEDAFQELKVLKTMQSAIQMDLNDEIERKNPIFLSTPQRNTAIERAIHFLDSLREKGHLVEPSNDTDNQIMVYLKFAKLNRPNSSRSDSNNSRLSTRGVHQCHSARSMNVNMTESIDEIKSLLDEEYQRIQVETSEIRCQLFSSCDQLNEVKSIDPPSTDSIQSFAKRLKAKDVTLKNIAKTARCSSSISRLRESVRMNRIWE
;
A
#
# COMPACT_ATOMS: atom_id res chain seq x y z
N MET A 1 22.19 -39.85 -23.12
CA MET A 1 21.63 -38.57 -23.60
C MET A 1 22.63 -37.51 -23.19
N ASN A 2 23.39 -36.97 -24.14
CA ASN A 2 24.21 -35.80 -23.87
C ASN A 2 23.31 -34.57 -23.92
N LEU A 3 23.51 -33.62 -23.00
CA LEU A 3 22.81 -32.34 -23.06
C LEU A 3 23.33 -31.59 -24.30
N LEU A 4 22.45 -30.87 -25.00
CA LEU A 4 22.82 -30.01 -26.14
C LEU A 4 24.00 -29.09 -25.79
N TRP A 5 24.09 -28.69 -24.52
CA TRP A 5 25.19 -27.91 -23.97
C TRP A 5 26.55 -28.62 -24.03
N ASP A 6 26.59 -29.93 -23.78
CA ASP A 6 27.82 -30.72 -23.79
C ASP A 6 28.36 -30.89 -25.23
N GLU A 7 27.46 -31.00 -26.22
CA GLU A 7 27.83 -31.02 -27.64
C GLU A 7 28.31 -29.63 -28.10
N LEU A 8 27.61 -28.55 -27.71
CA LEU A 8 28.01 -27.19 -28.06
C LEU A 8 29.42 -26.84 -27.53
N LYS A 9 29.75 -27.29 -26.32
CA LYS A 9 31.02 -26.99 -25.65
C LYS A 9 32.24 -27.55 -26.38
N THR A 10 32.07 -28.63 -27.16
CA THR A 10 33.17 -29.22 -27.96
C THR A 10 33.55 -28.39 -29.18
N HIS A 11 32.69 -27.45 -29.58
CA HIS A 11 32.88 -26.60 -30.76
C HIS A 11 33.33 -25.17 -30.43
N ILE A 12 33.46 -24.83 -29.14
CA ILE A 12 33.86 -23.48 -28.71
C ILE A 12 35.37 -23.48 -28.50
N GLU A 13 36.08 -22.65 -29.25
CA GLU A 13 37.52 -22.47 -29.06
C GLU A 13 37.81 -21.71 -27.75
N PRO A 14 38.94 -21.95 -27.07
CA PRO A 14 39.29 -21.25 -25.84
C PRO A 14 39.29 -19.71 -25.96
N SER A 15 39.66 -19.18 -27.13
CA SER A 15 39.61 -17.76 -27.47
C SER A 15 38.18 -17.21 -27.54
N GLU A 16 37.23 -18.03 -28.01
CA GLU A 16 35.82 -17.70 -28.06
C GLU A 16 35.19 -17.72 -26.66
N VAL A 17 35.64 -18.61 -25.77
CA VAL A 17 35.19 -18.64 -24.36
C VAL A 17 35.45 -17.29 -23.68
N ASP A 18 36.65 -16.71 -23.84
CA ASP A 18 37.00 -15.40 -23.26
C ASP A 18 36.23 -14.25 -23.93
N HIS A 19 35.94 -14.36 -25.22
CA HIS A 19 35.08 -13.41 -25.91
C HIS A 19 33.65 -13.45 -25.37
N TYR A 20 33.05 -14.64 -25.23
CA TYR A 20 31.71 -14.81 -24.69
C TYR A 20 31.62 -14.39 -23.22
N ALA A 21 32.63 -14.71 -22.39
CA ALA A 21 32.66 -14.28 -20.99
C ALA A 21 32.65 -12.74 -20.86
N ARG A 22 33.40 -12.04 -21.72
CA ARG A 22 33.38 -10.57 -21.79
C ARG A 22 32.04 -10.04 -22.29
N ALA A 23 31.49 -10.62 -23.36
CA ALA A 23 30.20 -10.22 -23.90
C ALA A 23 29.07 -10.38 -22.86
N ILE A 24 29.05 -11.48 -22.11
CA ILE A 24 28.11 -11.72 -21.01
C ILE A 24 28.30 -10.69 -19.89
N GLY A 25 29.55 -10.40 -19.52
CA GLY A 25 29.85 -9.39 -18.50
C GLY A 25 29.33 -8.00 -18.89
N ILE A 26 29.59 -7.56 -20.12
CA ILE A 26 29.07 -6.30 -20.67
C ILE A 26 27.53 -6.32 -20.66
N ALA A 27 26.91 -7.40 -21.14
CA ALA A 27 25.46 -7.52 -21.17
C ALA A 27 24.83 -7.41 -19.76
N LYS A 28 25.46 -7.99 -18.73
CA LYS A 28 25.01 -7.83 -17.33
C LYS A 28 25.11 -6.39 -16.84
N ILE A 29 26.21 -5.70 -17.13
CA ILE A 29 26.39 -4.29 -16.76
C ILE A 29 25.34 -3.42 -17.45
N THR A 30 25.16 -3.58 -18.76
CA THR A 30 24.14 -2.84 -19.53
C THR A 30 22.74 -3.11 -19.00
N ARG A 31 22.40 -4.38 -18.73
CA ARG A 31 21.09 -4.75 -18.16
C ARG A 31 20.83 -4.06 -16.82
N ASN A 32 21.83 -3.97 -15.94
CA ASN A 32 21.69 -3.32 -14.64
C ASN A 32 21.51 -1.81 -14.79
N GLU A 33 22.29 -1.18 -15.67
CA GLU A 33 22.18 0.25 -15.98
C GLU A 33 20.78 0.57 -16.54
N ASP A 34 20.29 -0.21 -17.51
CA ASP A 34 18.96 -0.02 -18.09
C ASP A 34 17.86 -0.15 -17.03
N ALA A 35 17.95 -1.16 -16.16
CA ALA A 35 17.01 -1.35 -15.07
C ALA A 35 17.06 -0.21 -14.05
N PHE A 36 18.25 0.32 -13.77
CA PHE A 36 18.42 1.47 -12.89
C PHE A 36 17.82 2.75 -13.49
N GLN A 37 18.01 3.00 -14.79
CA GLN A 37 17.40 4.13 -15.49
C GLN A 37 15.88 4.03 -15.50
N GLU A 38 15.33 2.83 -15.75
CA GLU A 38 13.90 2.59 -15.64
C GLU A 38 13.38 2.93 -14.23
N LEU A 39 14.03 2.40 -13.19
CA LEU A 39 13.66 2.66 -11.80
C LEU A 39 13.67 4.16 -11.48
N LYS A 40 14.67 4.90 -11.99
CA LYS A 40 14.77 6.34 -11.83
C LYS A 40 13.59 7.06 -12.48
N VAL A 41 13.22 6.70 -13.71
CA VAL A 41 12.06 7.27 -14.40
C VAL A 41 10.77 6.98 -13.62
N LEU A 42 10.58 5.75 -13.16
CA LEU A 42 9.39 5.38 -12.38
C LEU A 42 9.29 6.18 -11.06
N LYS A 43 10.41 6.39 -10.35
CA LYS A 43 10.47 7.24 -9.15
C LYS A 43 10.09 8.70 -9.45
N THR A 44 10.50 9.23 -10.60
CA THR A 44 10.09 10.58 -11.03
C THR A 44 8.60 10.65 -11.35
N MET A 45 8.05 9.67 -12.06
CA MET A 45 6.61 9.58 -12.34
C MET A 45 5.80 9.49 -11.05
N GLN A 46 6.25 8.68 -10.09
CA GLN A 46 5.58 8.51 -8.81
C GLN A 46 5.52 9.83 -8.03
N SER A 47 6.65 10.55 -7.97
CA SER A 47 6.72 11.86 -7.34
C SER A 47 5.78 12.87 -8.02
N ALA A 48 5.72 12.87 -9.35
CA ALA A 48 4.84 13.76 -10.11
C ALA A 48 3.36 13.47 -9.84
N ILE A 49 2.93 12.20 -9.89
CA ILE A 49 1.53 11.82 -9.61
C ILE A 49 1.17 12.15 -8.15
N GLN A 50 2.08 11.92 -7.21
CA GLN A 50 1.84 12.25 -5.81
C GLN A 50 1.69 13.76 -5.60
N MET A 51 2.48 14.56 -6.30
CA MET A 51 2.37 16.02 -6.30
C MET A 51 1.03 16.47 -6.90
N ASP A 52 0.66 15.97 -8.08
CA ASP A 52 -0.63 16.25 -8.72
C ASP A 52 -1.81 15.87 -7.82
N LEU A 53 -1.70 14.75 -7.11
CA LEU A 53 -2.71 14.30 -6.14
C LEU A 53 -2.82 15.26 -4.96
N ASN A 54 -1.70 15.72 -4.41
CA ASN A 54 -1.70 16.70 -3.32
C ASN A 54 -2.29 18.05 -3.78
N ASP A 55 -1.88 18.54 -4.96
CA ASP A 55 -2.37 19.79 -5.53
C ASP A 55 -3.88 19.74 -5.80
N GLU A 56 -4.37 18.63 -6.35
CA GLU A 56 -5.79 18.42 -6.61
C GLU A 56 -6.59 18.37 -5.29
N ILE A 57 -6.03 17.73 -4.26
CA ILE A 57 -6.61 17.70 -2.92
C ILE A 57 -6.69 19.10 -2.31
N GLU A 58 -5.64 19.92 -2.42
CA GLU A 58 -5.62 21.30 -1.95
C GLU A 58 -6.64 22.15 -2.71
N ARG A 59 -6.72 21.98 -4.03
CA ARG A 59 -7.69 22.65 -4.89
C ARG A 59 -9.14 22.33 -4.50
N LYS A 60 -9.42 21.08 -4.11
CA LYS A 60 -10.75 20.62 -3.66
C LYS A 60 -11.03 20.96 -2.20
N ASN A 61 -10.02 21.35 -1.42
CA ASN A 61 -10.15 21.87 -0.05
C ASN A 61 -9.65 23.31 0.08
N PRO A 62 -10.23 24.25 -0.69
CA PRO A 62 -9.77 25.62 -0.69
C PRO A 62 -9.90 26.26 0.71
N ILE A 63 -9.00 27.18 1.01
CA ILE A 63 -8.88 27.87 2.31
C ILE A 63 -10.21 28.55 2.72
N PHE A 64 -11.03 28.99 1.77
CA PHE A 64 -12.35 29.56 2.07
C PHE A 64 -13.38 28.52 2.54
N LEU A 65 -13.22 27.25 2.18
CA LEU A 65 -14.01 26.15 2.75
C LEU A 65 -13.45 25.67 4.09
N SER A 66 -12.16 25.89 4.40
CA SER A 66 -11.53 25.50 5.68
C SER A 66 -11.95 26.40 6.85
N THR A 67 -13.25 26.43 7.14
CA THR A 67 -13.81 27.10 8.32
C THR A 67 -13.69 26.17 9.55
N PRO A 68 -13.53 26.72 10.77
CA PRO A 68 -13.53 25.92 12.00
C PRO A 68 -14.77 25.03 12.13
N GLN A 69 -15.92 25.52 11.66
CA GLN A 69 -17.19 24.79 11.65
C GLN A 69 -17.16 23.57 10.72
N ARG A 70 -16.61 23.72 9.50
CA ARG A 70 -16.45 22.61 8.55
C ARG A 70 -15.48 21.58 9.09
N ASN A 71 -14.33 22.01 9.61
CA ASN A 71 -13.33 21.10 10.19
C ASN A 71 -13.93 20.30 11.35
N THR A 72 -14.66 20.95 12.25
CA THR A 72 -15.37 20.29 13.34
C THR A 72 -16.43 19.29 12.84
N ALA A 73 -17.15 19.62 11.76
CA ALA A 73 -18.15 18.72 11.17
C ALA A 73 -17.49 17.46 10.57
N ILE A 74 -16.39 17.64 9.85
CA ILE A 74 -15.57 16.55 9.28
C ILE A 74 -14.99 15.67 10.39
N GLU A 75 -14.43 16.27 11.45
CA GLU A 75 -13.91 15.56 12.63
C GLU A 75 -14.96 14.72 13.32
N ARG A 76 -16.14 15.29 13.58
CA ARG A 76 -17.25 14.54 14.18
C ARG A 76 -17.67 13.37 13.29
N ALA A 77 -17.85 13.59 11.99
CA ALA A 77 -18.26 12.54 11.06
C ALA A 77 -17.25 11.38 11.03
N ILE A 78 -15.96 11.69 10.92
CA ILE A 78 -14.89 10.67 10.93
C ILE A 78 -14.84 9.92 12.26
N HIS A 79 -14.92 10.63 13.40
CA HIS A 79 -14.92 9.98 14.71
C HIS A 79 -16.12 9.02 14.87
N PHE A 80 -17.30 9.39 14.35
CA PHE A 80 -18.46 8.49 14.36
C PHE A 80 -18.26 7.26 13.47
N LEU A 81 -17.69 7.43 12.25
CA LEU A 81 -17.38 6.30 11.38
C LEU A 81 -16.35 5.35 12.03
N ASP A 82 -15.29 5.89 12.62
CA ASP A 82 -14.28 5.10 13.32
C ASP A 82 -14.88 4.35 14.53
N SER A 83 -15.75 5.01 15.31
CA SER A 83 -16.45 4.37 16.45
C SER A 83 -17.44 3.28 16.01
N LEU A 84 -18.08 3.42 14.85
CA LEU A 84 -18.95 2.39 14.30
C LEU A 84 -18.14 1.19 13.80
N ARG A 85 -17.01 1.44 13.14
CA ARG A 85 -16.08 0.38 12.70
C ARG A 85 -15.52 -0.40 13.89
N GLU A 86 -15.11 0.28 14.97
CA GLU A 86 -14.61 -0.38 16.20
C GLU A 86 -15.68 -1.29 16.86
N LYS A 87 -16.96 -1.00 16.65
CA LYS A 87 -18.08 -1.84 17.11
C LYS A 87 -18.46 -2.95 16.13
N GLY A 88 -17.75 -3.07 14.99
CA GLY A 88 -18.03 -4.05 13.95
C GLY A 88 -19.23 -3.68 13.06
N HIS A 89 -19.65 -2.42 13.03
CA HIS A 89 -20.75 -1.96 12.18
C HIS A 89 -20.22 -1.47 10.83
N LEU A 90 -20.66 -2.10 9.74
CA LEU A 90 -20.45 -1.61 8.39
C LEU A 90 -21.45 -0.48 8.12
N VAL A 91 -20.95 0.70 7.75
CA VAL A 91 -21.80 1.82 7.35
C VAL A 91 -21.95 1.77 5.85
N GLU A 92 -23.11 1.31 5.38
CA GLU A 92 -23.46 1.43 3.96
C GLU A 92 -24.09 2.81 3.71
N PRO A 93 -23.68 3.50 2.63
CA PRO A 93 -24.27 4.77 2.24
C PRO A 93 -25.73 4.55 1.86
N SER A 94 -26.62 5.38 2.41
CA SER A 94 -28.07 5.22 2.21
C SER A 94 -28.55 5.81 0.88
N ASN A 95 -27.73 6.68 0.26
CA ASN A 95 -27.99 7.38 -0.99
C ASN A 95 -26.66 7.83 -1.64
N ASP A 96 -26.72 8.30 -2.89
CA ASP A 96 -25.54 8.73 -3.64
C ASP A 96 -24.80 9.90 -2.97
N THR A 97 -25.53 10.78 -2.28
CA THR A 97 -24.95 11.90 -1.52
C THR A 97 -24.15 11.42 -0.30
N ASP A 98 -24.66 10.44 0.46
CA ASP A 98 -23.93 9.81 1.57
C ASP A 98 -22.68 9.10 1.04
N ASN A 99 -22.77 8.48 -0.14
CA ASN A 99 -21.62 7.84 -0.79
C ASN A 99 -20.53 8.88 -1.11
N GLN A 100 -20.89 9.98 -1.76
CA GLN A 100 -19.96 11.08 -2.03
C GLN A 100 -19.35 11.68 -0.75
N ILE A 101 -20.14 11.81 0.32
CA ILE A 101 -19.64 12.28 1.62
C ILE A 101 -18.67 11.27 2.23
N MET A 102 -18.96 9.96 2.20
CA MET A 102 -18.06 8.94 2.73
C MET A 102 -16.73 8.90 1.97
N VAL A 103 -16.80 8.96 0.64
CA VAL A 103 -15.64 9.03 -0.24
C VAL A 103 -14.83 10.28 0.10
N TYR A 104 -15.45 11.48 0.14
CA TYR A 104 -14.79 12.73 0.54
C TYR A 104 -14.17 12.68 1.95
N LEU A 105 -14.85 12.09 2.95
CA LEU A 105 -14.35 11.98 4.31
C LEU A 105 -13.15 11.02 4.43
N LYS A 106 -13.07 9.99 3.57
CA LYS A 106 -11.90 9.11 3.47
C LYS A 106 -10.66 9.92 3.06
N PHE A 107 -10.80 10.81 2.09
CA PHE A 107 -9.72 11.71 1.65
C PHE A 107 -9.38 12.78 2.69
N ALA A 108 -10.39 13.40 3.30
CA ALA A 108 -10.18 14.41 4.35
C ALA A 108 -9.48 13.86 5.61
N LYS A 109 -9.51 12.54 5.83
CA LYS A 109 -8.80 11.86 6.91
C LYS A 109 -7.29 11.77 6.67
N LEU A 110 -6.85 11.57 5.43
CA LEU A 110 -5.45 11.40 5.06
C LEU A 110 -4.59 12.66 5.31
N ASN A 111 -5.19 13.85 5.24
CA ASN A 111 -4.49 15.13 5.41
C ASN A 111 -4.31 15.58 6.86
N ARG A 112 -4.60 14.73 7.86
CA ARG A 112 -4.46 15.12 9.26
C ARG A 112 -3.03 14.88 9.75
N PRO A 113 -2.38 15.87 10.38
CA PRO A 113 -1.02 15.73 10.91
C PRO A 113 -0.85 14.62 11.95
N ASN A 114 -1.95 14.06 12.50
CA ASN A 114 -1.94 13.00 13.53
C ASN A 114 -2.80 11.76 13.17
N SER A 115 -3.24 11.57 11.92
CA SER A 115 -4.04 10.39 11.52
C SER A 115 -3.21 9.20 11.03
N SER A 116 -1.98 9.04 11.53
CA SER A 116 -1.18 7.83 11.34
C SER A 116 -1.73 6.68 12.20
N ARG A 117 -2.92 6.20 11.86
CA ARG A 117 -3.40 4.89 12.32
C ARG A 117 -3.52 3.98 11.10
N SER A 118 -2.38 3.37 10.79
CA SER A 118 -2.21 2.04 10.20
C SER A 118 -3.24 1.61 9.17
N ASP A 119 -3.01 1.97 7.92
CA ASP A 119 -3.15 0.97 6.85
C ASP A 119 -1.78 0.28 6.74
N SER A 120 -1.75 -0.94 7.24
CA SER A 120 -0.63 -1.85 7.17
C SER A 120 -0.24 -2.12 5.72
N ASN A 121 0.79 -1.45 5.22
CA ASN A 121 1.69 -2.09 4.27
C ASN A 121 2.87 -2.67 5.04
N ASN A 122 2.70 -3.96 5.28
CA ASN A 122 3.65 -4.90 5.79
C ASN A 122 4.80 -5.03 4.78
N SER A 123 5.80 -4.16 4.84
CA SER A 123 7.17 -4.57 4.55
C SER A 123 7.95 -4.35 5.83
N ARG A 124 8.07 -5.44 6.61
CA ARG A 124 9.23 -5.59 7.47
C ARG A 124 10.43 -5.44 6.54
N LEU A 125 10.97 -4.23 6.42
CA LEU A 125 12.37 -4.05 6.11
C LEU A 125 13.10 -4.80 7.23
N SER A 126 13.36 -6.07 6.98
CA SER A 126 14.41 -6.79 7.69
C SER A 126 15.70 -6.14 7.21
N THR A 127 16.06 -5.01 7.81
CA THR A 127 17.43 -4.53 7.88
C THR A 127 18.20 -5.52 8.75
N ARG A 128 18.38 -6.74 8.23
CA ARG A 128 19.22 -7.78 8.84
C ARG A 128 20.09 -8.34 7.73
N GLY A 129 21.20 -7.62 7.54
CA GLY A 129 22.20 -7.91 6.53
C GLY A 129 23.17 -6.75 6.35
N VAL A 130 23.60 -6.11 7.45
CA VAL A 130 24.88 -5.37 7.44
C VAL A 130 25.95 -6.44 7.32
N HIS A 131 26.17 -6.96 6.11
CA HIS A 131 27.38 -7.69 5.82
C HIS A 131 28.49 -6.65 5.76
N GLN A 132 29.31 -6.67 6.80
CA GLN A 132 30.59 -5.99 6.87
C GLN A 132 31.32 -6.19 5.54
N CYS A 133 31.56 -5.09 4.83
CA CYS A 133 32.56 -5.06 3.77
C CYS A 133 33.90 -5.42 4.41
N HIS A 134 34.30 -6.68 4.32
CA HIS A 134 35.62 -7.10 4.73
C HIS A 134 36.65 -6.52 3.75
N SER A 135 37.29 -5.47 4.26
CA SER A 135 38.67 -5.04 4.01
C SER A 135 39.35 -5.63 2.77
N ALA A 136 39.59 -4.73 1.81
CA ALA A 136 40.55 -4.87 0.74
C ALA A 136 41.96 -5.17 1.29
N ARG A 137 42.30 -6.46 1.48
CA ARG A 137 43.68 -6.90 1.70
C ARG A 137 43.88 -8.40 1.47
N SER A 138 43.68 -8.86 0.24
CA SER A 138 44.32 -10.09 -0.25
C SER A 138 44.37 -10.10 -1.78
N MET A 139 45.13 -9.17 -2.38
CA MET A 139 45.37 -9.18 -3.82
C MET A 139 46.49 -10.18 -4.12
N ASN A 140 46.15 -11.45 -4.43
CA ASN A 140 46.86 -12.31 -5.40
C ASN A 140 46.44 -13.78 -5.39
N VAL A 141 45.38 -14.17 -4.69
CA VAL A 141 44.84 -15.53 -4.77
C VAL A 141 43.38 -15.41 -5.18
N ASN A 142 43.10 -15.81 -6.43
CA ASN A 142 41.77 -16.03 -7.01
C ASN A 142 41.06 -14.83 -7.69
N MET A 143 41.70 -14.29 -8.74
CA MET A 143 41.06 -13.38 -9.71
C MET A 143 39.74 -13.94 -10.29
N THR A 144 39.65 -15.25 -10.46
CA THR A 144 38.43 -15.96 -10.90
C THR A 144 37.32 -15.93 -9.86
N GLU A 145 37.63 -16.11 -8.57
CA GLU A 145 36.64 -15.96 -7.49
C GLU A 145 36.13 -14.52 -7.41
N SER A 146 37.01 -13.52 -7.58
CA SER A 146 36.61 -12.11 -7.62
C SER A 146 35.69 -11.77 -8.81
N ILE A 147 35.89 -12.39 -9.98
CA ILE A 147 35.02 -12.17 -11.14
C ILE A 147 33.64 -12.81 -10.93
N ASP A 148 33.58 -14.00 -10.35
CA ASP A 148 32.31 -14.67 -10.07
C ASP A 148 31.55 -13.97 -8.93
N GLU A 149 32.25 -13.41 -7.94
CA GLU A 149 31.68 -12.52 -6.93
C GLU A 149 31.04 -11.27 -7.57
N ILE A 150 31.75 -10.58 -8.47
CA ILE A 150 31.20 -9.42 -9.20
C ILE A 150 29.96 -9.80 -10.01
N LYS A 151 29.96 -10.96 -10.69
CA LYS A 151 28.78 -11.45 -11.42
C LYS A 151 27.59 -11.70 -10.50
N SER A 152 27.82 -12.28 -9.31
CA SER A 152 26.78 -12.49 -8.30
C SER A 152 26.20 -11.15 -7.83
N LEU A 153 27.06 -10.19 -7.51
CA LEU A 153 26.65 -8.85 -7.08
C LEU A 153 25.81 -8.13 -8.15
N LEU A 154 26.17 -8.24 -9.43
CA LEU A 154 25.38 -7.68 -10.53
C LEU A 154 24.02 -8.37 -10.66
N ASP A 155 23.93 -9.69 -10.49
CA ASP A 155 22.65 -10.39 -10.55
C ASP A 155 21.76 -10.07 -9.34
N GLU A 156 22.33 -9.97 -8.14
CA GLU A 156 21.63 -9.57 -6.92
C GLU A 156 21.11 -8.13 -7.00
N GLU A 157 21.91 -7.21 -7.51
CA GLU A 157 21.51 -5.83 -7.76
C GLU A 157 20.35 -5.78 -8.74
N TYR A 158 20.45 -6.50 -9.87
CA TYR A 158 19.37 -6.55 -10.86
C TYR A 158 18.07 -7.08 -10.26
N GLN A 159 18.13 -8.17 -9.50
CA GLN A 159 16.95 -8.73 -8.85
C GLN A 159 16.32 -7.73 -7.87
N ARG A 160 17.13 -7.02 -7.09
CA ARG A 160 16.65 -5.98 -6.18
C ARG A 160 15.95 -4.85 -6.93
N ILE A 161 16.56 -4.35 -8.01
CA ILE A 161 15.98 -3.29 -8.85
C ILE A 161 14.66 -3.76 -9.47
N GLN A 162 14.56 -5.01 -9.91
CA GLN A 162 13.31 -5.56 -10.45
C GLN A 162 12.20 -5.65 -9.40
N VAL A 163 12.54 -6.04 -8.16
CA VAL A 163 11.58 -6.03 -7.04
C VAL A 163 11.10 -4.60 -6.77
N GLU A 164 12.00 -3.63 -6.58
CA GLU A 164 11.63 -2.22 -6.37
C GLU A 164 10.77 -1.67 -7.53
N THR A 165 11.14 -2.00 -8.77
CA THR A 165 10.42 -1.58 -9.97
C THR A 165 8.98 -2.12 -9.96
N SER A 166 8.79 -3.40 -9.60
CA SER A 166 7.46 -3.99 -9.50
C SER A 166 6.60 -3.32 -8.42
N GLU A 167 7.19 -3.01 -7.27
CA GLU A 167 6.51 -2.31 -6.17
C GLU A 167 6.07 -0.91 -6.59
N ILE A 168 6.96 -0.15 -7.24
CA ILE A 168 6.64 1.21 -7.70
C ILE A 168 5.57 1.17 -8.79
N ARG A 169 5.61 0.21 -9.74
CA ARG A 169 4.55 0.07 -10.74
C ARG A 169 3.18 -0.18 -10.09
N CYS A 170 3.11 -1.07 -9.10
CA CYS A 170 1.88 -1.30 -8.34
C CYS A 170 1.39 -0.03 -7.63
N GLN A 171 2.30 0.72 -7.00
CA GLN A 171 1.98 1.97 -6.34
C GLN A 171 1.49 3.03 -7.33
N LEU A 172 2.14 3.17 -8.49
CA LEU A 172 1.74 4.10 -9.55
C LEU A 172 0.30 3.87 -10.03
N PHE A 173 -0.10 2.63 -10.27
CA PHE A 173 -1.49 2.33 -10.64
C PHE A 173 -2.45 2.74 -9.53
N SER A 174 -2.14 2.40 -8.27
CA SER A 174 -2.99 2.78 -7.15
C SER A 174 -3.09 4.30 -6.95
N SER A 175 -1.98 5.04 -7.14
CA SER A 175 -1.96 6.50 -7.04
C SER A 175 -2.70 7.17 -8.19
N CYS A 176 -2.61 6.63 -9.41
CA CYS A 176 -3.41 7.09 -10.56
C CYS A 176 -4.91 6.89 -10.34
N ASP A 177 -5.32 5.71 -9.84
CA ASP A 177 -6.71 5.43 -9.51
C ASP A 177 -7.23 6.39 -8.43
N GLN A 178 -6.43 6.62 -7.38
CA GLN A 178 -6.75 7.61 -6.35
C GLN A 178 -6.86 9.03 -6.93
N LEU A 179 -5.95 9.44 -7.80
CA LEU A 179 -6.00 10.76 -8.44
C LEU A 179 -7.28 10.94 -9.25
N ASN A 180 -7.69 9.92 -10.01
CA ASN A 180 -8.94 9.95 -10.77
C ASN A 180 -10.17 9.98 -9.84
N GLU A 181 -10.14 9.22 -8.74
CA GLU A 181 -11.17 9.25 -7.71
C GLU A 181 -11.29 10.68 -7.13
N VAL A 182 -10.18 11.31 -6.73
CA VAL A 182 -10.19 12.68 -6.18
C VAL A 182 -10.72 13.70 -7.20
N LYS A 183 -10.31 13.62 -8.46
CA LYS A 183 -10.81 14.51 -9.53
C LYS A 183 -12.34 14.43 -9.67
N SER A 184 -12.89 13.23 -9.53
CA SER A 184 -14.33 12.97 -9.66
C SER A 184 -15.17 13.42 -8.46
N ILE A 185 -14.55 13.71 -7.32
CA ILE A 185 -15.27 14.12 -6.11
C ILE A 185 -15.56 15.61 -6.17
N ASP A 186 -16.82 15.96 -6.00
CA ASP A 186 -17.22 17.32 -5.69
C ASP A 186 -17.31 17.51 -4.17
N PRO A 187 -16.66 18.56 -3.62
CA PRO A 187 -16.62 18.76 -2.18
C PRO A 187 -18.04 19.04 -1.65
N PRO A 188 -18.58 18.20 -0.75
CA PRO A 188 -19.93 18.39 -0.24
C PRO A 188 -20.02 19.65 0.63
N SER A 189 -21.22 20.23 0.73
CA SER A 189 -21.47 21.39 1.57
C SER A 189 -21.30 21.06 3.06
N THR A 190 -20.99 22.07 3.87
CA THR A 190 -20.85 21.91 5.32
C THR A 190 -22.14 21.40 5.97
N ASP A 191 -23.31 21.86 5.50
CA ASP A 191 -24.61 21.41 5.99
C ASP A 191 -24.87 19.94 5.65
N SER A 192 -24.48 19.50 4.44
CA SER A 192 -24.57 18.10 4.04
C SER A 192 -23.73 17.21 4.95
N ILE A 193 -22.49 17.59 5.25
CA ILE A 193 -21.61 16.86 6.18
C ILE A 193 -22.19 16.83 7.59
N GLN A 194 -22.74 17.95 8.08
CA GLN A 194 -23.37 17.99 9.41
C GLN A 194 -24.63 17.14 9.47
N SER A 195 -25.46 17.16 8.43
CA SER A 195 -26.67 16.33 8.34
C SER A 195 -26.30 14.85 8.36
N PHE A 196 -25.25 14.47 7.63
CA PHE A 196 -24.71 13.12 7.62
C PHE A 196 -24.20 12.70 9.00
N ALA A 197 -23.41 13.54 9.67
CA ALA A 197 -22.94 13.27 11.04
C ALA A 197 -24.10 13.11 12.04
N LYS A 198 -25.16 13.92 11.92
CA LYS A 198 -26.39 13.78 12.73
C LYS A 198 -27.08 12.44 12.45
N ARG A 199 -27.18 12.03 11.18
CA ARG A 199 -27.75 10.72 10.79
C ARG A 199 -26.92 9.56 11.33
N LEU A 200 -25.59 9.61 11.22
CA LEU A 200 -24.69 8.59 11.78
C LEU A 200 -24.86 8.47 13.30
N LYS A 201 -24.94 9.60 14.01
CA LYS A 201 -25.18 9.62 15.45
C LYS A 201 -26.54 9.01 15.81
N ALA A 202 -27.58 9.30 15.03
CA ALA A 202 -28.90 8.70 15.22
C ALA A 202 -28.88 7.18 14.98
N LYS A 203 -28.15 6.70 13.97
CA LYS A 203 -27.92 5.26 13.73
C LYS A 203 -27.19 4.62 14.91
N ASP A 204 -26.11 5.23 15.45
CA ASP A 204 -25.39 4.70 16.63
C ASP A 204 -26.29 4.61 17.87
N VAL A 205 -27.12 5.63 18.14
CA VAL A 205 -28.08 5.60 19.26
C VAL A 205 -29.13 4.52 19.07
N THR A 206 -29.67 4.38 17.85
CA THR A 206 -30.66 3.35 17.53
C THR A 206 -30.06 1.95 17.70
N LEU A 207 -28.84 1.73 17.21
CA LEU A 207 -28.13 0.46 17.37
C LEU A 207 -27.82 0.15 18.84
N LYS A 208 -27.40 1.14 19.64
CA LYS A 208 -27.22 0.98 21.10
C LYS A 208 -28.52 0.61 21.80
N ASN A 209 -29.63 1.23 21.41
CA ASN A 209 -30.95 0.91 21.95
C ASN A 209 -31.37 -0.50 21.55
N ILE A 210 -31.18 -0.92 20.29
CA ILE A 210 -31.44 -2.29 19.83
C ILE A 210 -30.56 -3.29 20.60
N ALA A 211 -29.26 -3.01 20.77
CA ALA A 211 -28.36 -3.87 21.53
C ALA A 211 -28.75 -3.98 23.01
N LYS A 212 -29.20 -2.88 23.62
CA LYS A 212 -29.71 -2.86 25.01
C LYS A 212 -31.02 -3.66 25.12
N THR A 213 -31.97 -3.44 24.21
CA THR A 213 -33.23 -4.19 24.15
C THR A 213 -32.98 -5.67 23.86
N ALA A 214 -32.04 -6.02 22.99
CA ALA A 214 -31.67 -7.41 22.72
C ALA A 214 -31.03 -8.11 23.93
N ARG A 215 -30.27 -7.37 24.76
CA ARG A 215 -29.71 -7.88 26.03
C ARG A 215 -30.74 -7.99 27.15
N CYS A 216 -31.75 -7.12 27.16
CA CYS A 216 -32.81 -7.10 28.17
C CYS A 216 -34.08 -7.87 27.73
N SER A 217 -34.16 -8.31 26.48
CA SER A 217 -35.30 -9.06 25.94
C SER A 217 -35.34 -10.45 26.57
N SER A 218 -36.40 -10.72 27.33
CA SER A 218 -36.65 -12.03 27.94
C SER A 218 -36.69 -13.15 26.90
N SER A 219 -37.14 -12.87 25.68
CA SER A 219 -37.18 -13.83 24.57
C SER A 219 -35.77 -14.20 24.08
N ILE A 220 -34.85 -13.24 23.96
CA ILE A 220 -33.46 -13.50 23.56
C ILE A 220 -32.67 -14.14 24.71
N SER A 221 -32.94 -13.76 25.94
CA SER A 221 -32.37 -14.45 27.12
C SER A 221 -32.84 -15.89 27.20
N ARG A 222 -34.12 -16.19 26.95
CA ARG A 222 -34.65 -17.57 26.85
C ARG A 222 -34.02 -18.35 25.70
N LEU A 223 -33.75 -17.71 24.57
CA LEU A 223 -33.10 -18.34 23.41
C LEU A 223 -31.62 -18.65 23.70
N ARG A 224 -30.90 -17.73 24.34
CA ARG A 224 -29.53 -17.94 24.81
C ARG A 224 -29.44 -19.05 25.86
N GLU A 225 -30.39 -19.07 26.79
CA GLU A 225 -30.49 -20.12 27.81
C GLU A 225 -30.83 -21.46 27.16
N SER A 226 -31.76 -21.50 26.20
CA SER A 226 -32.10 -22.73 25.48
C SER A 226 -30.93 -23.29 24.65
N VAL A 227 -30.14 -22.43 24.01
CA VAL A 227 -28.91 -22.83 23.30
C VAL A 227 -27.82 -23.29 24.28
N ARG A 228 -27.67 -22.61 25.43
CA ARG A 228 -26.72 -23.01 26.47
C ARG A 228 -27.10 -24.36 27.07
N MET A 229 -28.37 -24.57 27.35
CA MET A 229 -28.89 -25.84 27.86
C MET A 229 -28.67 -26.94 26.82
N ASN A 230 -29.00 -26.75 25.54
CA ASN A 230 -28.72 -27.77 24.50
C ASN A 230 -27.23 -28.16 24.41
N ARG A 231 -26.30 -27.21 24.61
CA ARG A 231 -24.85 -27.50 24.62
C ARG A 231 -24.33 -28.23 25.86
N ILE A 232 -25.11 -28.31 26.93
CA ILE A 232 -24.77 -29.07 28.14
C ILE A 232 -25.29 -30.52 28.04
N TRP A 233 -26.21 -30.77 27.12
CA TRP A 233 -26.79 -32.08 26.83
C TRP A 233 -26.07 -32.85 25.71
N GLU A 234 -25.18 -32.20 24.95
CA GLU A 234 -24.18 -32.83 24.06
C GLU A 234 -22.89 -33.16 24.84
#